data_AF-A0A2T0PPU6-F1
#
_entry.id   AF-A0A2T0PPU6-F1
#
_cell.length_a   1.000
_cell.length_b   1.000
_cell.length_c   1.000
_cell.angle_alpha   90.00
_cell.angle_beta   90.00
_cell.angle_gamma   90.00
#
_symmetry.space_group_name_H-M   'P 1'
#
loop_
_entity.id
_entity.type
_entity.pdbx_description
1 polymer ?
#
loop_
_entity_poly.entity_id
_entity_poly.type
_entity_poly.pdbx_seq_one_letter_code
_entity_poly.pdbx_strand_id
1 'polypeptide(L)' 'MTLVSSCAPTLQRDVRELAPVDGWRVIEPAGTGRAWCPCGTDTGTVVWADALSAHQWHTPVR' A
#
# COMPACT_ATOMS: atom_id res chain seq x y z
N MET A 1 -10.32 -7.91 27.46
CA MET A 1 -9.04 -7.85 26.72
C MET A 1 -9.23 -6.88 25.56
N THR A 2 -8.93 -5.60 25.78
CA THR A 2 -8.93 -4.59 24.73
C THR A 2 -7.65 -4.80 23.95
N LEU A 3 -7.74 -5.39 22.76
CA LEU A 3 -6.64 -5.38 21.80
C LEU A 3 -6.35 -3.90 21.54
N VAL A 4 -5.22 -3.41 22.03
CA VAL A 4 -4.64 -2.17 21.55
C VAL A 4 -4.37 -2.46 20.08
N SER A 5 -5.30 -2.06 19.22
CA SER A 5 -5.13 -2.14 17.78
C SER A 5 -4.02 -1.16 17.49
N SER A 6 -2.78 -1.63 17.56
CA SER A 6 -1.59 -0.85 17.23
C SER A 6 -1.86 -0.29 15.85
N CYS A 7 -1.97 1.04 15.78
CA CYS A 7 -2.29 1.78 14.58
C CYS A 7 -1.12 1.56 13.60
N ALA A 8 -1.16 0.46 12.85
CA ALA A 8 -0.09 0.03 11.98
C ALA A 8 -0.66 0.02 10.56
N PRO A 9 -0.56 1.14 9.82
CA PRO A 9 -1.09 1.20 8.48
C PRO A 9 -0.38 0.18 7.59
N THR A 10 -1.13 -0.53 6.77
CA THR A 10 -0.62 -1.36 5.69
C THR A 10 -0.57 -0.54 4.41
N LEU A 11 0.44 -0.78 3.58
CA LEU A 11 0.62 -0.14 2.27
C LEU A 11 0.76 -1.22 1.21
N GLN A 12 -0.03 -1.13 0.15
CA GLN A 12 0.04 -2.02 -1.01
C GLN A 12 0.27 -1.20 -2.28
N ARG A 13 1.25 -1.63 -3.09
CA ARG A 13 1.50 -1.07 -4.41
C ARG A 13 0.81 -1.94 -5.46
N ASP A 14 0.10 -1.30 -6.38
CA ASP A 14 -0.47 -2.01 -7.52
C ASP A 14 0.63 -2.30 -8.54
N VAL A 15 0.52 -3.47 -9.15
CA VAL A 15 1.42 -3.93 -10.21
C VAL A 15 0.62 -4.36 -11.42
N ARG A 16 1.21 -4.23 -12.60
CA ARG A 16 0.67 -4.79 -13.84
C ARG A 16 1.63 -5.83 -14.40
N GLU A 17 1.05 -6.84 -15.02
CA GLU A 17 1.79 -7.85 -15.73
C GLU A 17 2.05 -7.38 -17.17
N LEU A 18 3.29 -7.56 -17.63
CA LEU A 18 3.70 -7.27 -18.99
C LEU A 18 3.87 -8.56 -19.79
N ALA A 19 4.02 -8.42 -21.10
CA ALA A 19 4.39 -9.53 -21.97
C ALA A 19 5.65 -10.23 -21.41
N PRO A 20 5.66 -11.57 -21.31
CA PRO A 20 6.80 -12.30 -20.79
C PRO A 20 8.01 -12.11 -21.71
N VAL A 21 9.20 -12.03 -21.12
CA VAL A 21 10.48 -11.90 -21.83
C VAL A 21 11.30 -13.14 -21.54
N ASP A 22 11.69 -13.87 -22.59
CA ASP A 22 12.48 -15.10 -22.50
C ASP A 22 11.89 -16.16 -21.52
N GLY A 23 10.56 -16.27 -21.48
CA GLY A 23 9.86 -17.20 -20.59
C GLY A 23 9.70 -16.71 -19.14
N TRP A 24 10.20 -15.52 -18.80
CA TRP A 24 10.05 -14.91 -17.49
C TRP A 24 8.82 -14.02 -17.41
N ARG A 25 8.07 -14.15 -16.30
CA ARG A 25 6.97 -13.24 -15.97
C ARG A 25 7.56 -11.87 -15.61
N VAL A 26 7.11 -10.83 -16.32
CA VAL A 26 7.52 -9.45 -16.06
C VAL A 26 6.39 -8.72 -15.35
N ILE A 27 6.69 -8.18 -14.17
CA ILE A 27 5.74 -7.44 -13.33
C ILE A 27 6.33 -6.06 -13.09
N GLU A 28 5.56 -5.01 -13.36
CA GLU A 28 6.01 -3.63 -13.12
C GLU A 28 4.99 -2.83 -12.30
N PRO A 29 5.42 -1.75 -11.63
CA PRO A 29 4.51 -0.89 -10.89
C PRO A 29 3.47 -0.21 -11.79
N ALA A 30 2.20 -0.25 -11.38
CA ALA A 30 1.11 0.40 -12.11
C ALA A 30 1.02 1.93 -11.84
N GLY A 31 1.81 2.45 -10.90
CA GLY A 31 1.79 3.87 -10.50
C GLY A 31 0.74 4.21 -9.44
N THR A 32 -0.13 3.26 -9.07
CA THR A 32 -1.15 3.40 -8.03
C THR A 32 -0.86 2.50 -6.83
N GLY A 33 -1.59 2.74 -5.74
CA GLY A 33 -1.58 1.89 -4.55
C GLY A 33 -2.67 2.30 -3.56
N ARG A 34 -2.66 1.64 -2.41
CA ARG A 34 -3.63 1.88 -1.32
C ARG A 34 -2.94 1.76 0.03
N ALA A 35 -3.28 2.66 0.94
CA ALA A 35 -2.92 2.56 2.35
C ALA A 35 -4.19 2.40 3.19
N TRP A 36 -4.17 1.48 4.16
CA TRP A 36 -5.29 1.27 5.09
C TRP A 36 -4.80 0.90 6.48
N CYS A 37 -5.59 1.22 7.51
CA CYS A 37 -5.27 0.96 8.90
C CYS A 37 -6.50 0.41 9.64
N PRO A 38 -6.35 -0.55 10.57
CA PRO A 38 -7.46 -1.05 11.39
C PRO A 38 -8.20 0.01 12.23
N CYS A 39 -7.62 1.21 12.40
CA CYS A 39 -8.28 2.32 13.08
C CYS A 39 -9.39 3.00 12.25
N GLY A 40 -9.54 2.63 10.98
CA GLY A 40 -10.56 3.17 10.06
C GLY A 40 -10.02 4.05 8.92
N THR A 41 -8.72 4.33 8.88
CA THR A 41 -8.10 5.05 7.75
C THR A 41 -8.00 4.15 6.53
N ASP A 42 -8.46 4.64 5.38
CA ASP A 42 -8.35 3.97 4.08
C ASP A 42 -8.32 5.00 2.96
N THR A 43 -7.28 4.98 2.12
CA THR A 43 -7.15 5.92 0.99
C THR A 43 -7.98 5.51 -0.21
N GLY A 44 -8.45 4.25 -0.29
CA GLY A 44 -8.80 3.63 -1.55
C GLY A 44 -7.59 3.55 -2.50
N THR A 45 -7.83 3.22 -3.76
CA THR A 45 -6.78 3.23 -4.79
C THR A 45 -6.51 4.67 -5.24
N VAL A 46 -5.30 5.15 -4.97
CA VAL A 46 -4.80 6.49 -5.32
C VAL A 46 -3.43 6.38 -6.00
N VAL A 47 -2.87 7.49 -6.46
CA VAL A 47 -1.49 7.49 -6.96
C VAL A 47 -0.52 7.06 -5.86
N TRP A 48 0.55 6.34 -6.22
CA TRP A 48 1.47 5.72 -5.26
C TRP A 48 2.05 6.72 -4.24
N ALA A 49 2.36 7.94 -4.68
CA ALA A 49 2.88 9.00 -3.82
C ALA A 49 1.92 9.37 -2.68
N ASP A 50 0.61 9.42 -2.96
CA ASP A 50 -0.41 9.78 -1.97
C ASP A 50 -0.64 8.62 -0.98
N ALA A 51 -0.69 7.38 -1.47
CA ALA A 51 -0.80 6.20 -0.61
C ALA A 51 0.41 6.09 0.33
N LEU A 52 1.62 6.29 -0.19
CA LEU A 52 2.85 6.28 0.61
C LEU A 52 2.86 7.40 1.65
N SER A 53 2.47 8.60 1.25
CA SER A 53 2.36 9.75 2.17
C SER A 53 1.38 9.44 3.29
N ALA A 54 0.18 8.97 2.97
CA ALA A 54 -0.84 8.61 3.96
C ALA A 54 -0.34 7.52 4.93
N HIS A 55 0.34 6.49 4.43
CA HIS A 55 0.95 5.46 5.26
C HIS A 55 2.01 6.03 6.23
N GLN A 56 2.90 6.90 5.74
CA GLN A 56 3.96 7.51 6.56
C GLN A 56 3.40 8.43 7.64
N TRP A 57 2.46 9.33 7.29
CA TRP A 57 1.78 10.21 8.23
C TRP A 57 1.02 9.45 9.31
N HIS A 58 0.53 8.27 8.98
CA HIS A 58 -0.30 7.47 9.86
C HIS A 58 0.48 6.40 10.64
N THR A 59 1.79 6.29 10.42
CA THR A 59 2.65 5.38 11.17
C THR A 59 3.06 6.03 12.49
N PRO A 60 2.79 5.41 13.65
CA PRO A 60 3.21 5.93 14.95
C PRO A 60 4.72 6.04 15.01
N VAL A 61 5.23 7.21 15.37
CA VAL A 61 6.65 7.40 15.68
C VAL A 61 6.91 6.63 16.99
N ARG A 62 7.81 5.64 16.94
CA ARG A 62 8.26 4.88 18.11
C ARG A 62 9.27 5.64 18.94
#